data_AF-A0A2J8A0N0-F1
#
_entry.id   AF-A0A2J8A0N0-F1
#
_cell.length_a   1.000
_cell.length_b   1.000
_cell.length_c   1.000
_cell.angle_alpha   90.00
_cell.angle_beta   90.00
_cell.angle_gamma   90.00
#
_symmetry.space_group_name_H-M   'P 1'
#
loop_
_entity.id
_entity.type
_entity.pdbx_description
1 polymer ?
#
loop_
_entity_poly.entity_id
_entity_poly.type
_entity_poly.pdbx_seq_one_letter_code
_entity_poly.pdbx_strand_id
1 'polypeptide(L)'
;MATGFNWFLILVAVVVSALVLAGCIYLLVEYSHPEDRNQAWFPKIMVIFSMSLAIWTVLMFPLDVANTQACAENISPSACTYTLPMTQLWYAVFIANLVLVFAILPFTMFFYEADSD
;
A
#
# COMPACT_ATOMS: atom_id res chain seq x y z
N MET A 1 3.26 23.83 -20.61
CA MET A 1 3.31 22.80 -19.55
C MET A 1 2.80 21.52 -20.19
N ALA A 2 3.67 20.55 -20.46
CA ALA A 2 3.22 19.28 -20.99
C ALA A 2 2.50 18.52 -19.86
N THR A 3 1.24 18.19 -20.07
CA THR A 3 0.41 17.43 -19.14
C THR A 3 0.61 15.93 -19.41
N GLY A 4 1.31 15.24 -18.53
CA GLY A 4 1.47 13.78 -18.60
C GLY A 4 2.07 13.21 -17.31
N PHE A 5 1.98 11.90 -17.14
CA PHE A 5 2.65 11.17 -16.07
C PHE A 5 3.50 10.06 -16.67
N ASN A 6 4.53 9.60 -15.95
CA ASN A 6 5.31 8.43 -16.33
C ASN A 6 4.45 7.16 -16.19
N TRP A 7 3.72 6.84 -17.26
CA TRP A 7 2.79 5.73 -17.33
C TRP A 7 3.44 4.37 -17.07
N PHE A 8 4.72 4.21 -17.41
CA PHE A 8 5.45 2.98 -17.13
C PHE A 8 5.61 2.74 -15.63
N LEU A 9 6.08 3.75 -14.90
CA LEU A 9 6.22 3.68 -13.44
C LEU A 9 4.87 3.44 -12.76
N ILE A 10 3.80 4.10 -13.24
CA ILE A 10 2.44 3.90 -12.73
C ILE A 10 1.99 2.45 -12.96
N LEU A 11 2.16 1.92 -14.17
CA LEU A 11 1.73 0.56 -14.48
C LEU A 11 2.47 -0.46 -13.63
N VAL A 12 3.79 -0.34 -13.49
CA VAL A 12 4.59 -1.22 -12.62
C VAL A 12 4.14 -1.11 -11.17
N ALA A 13 3.95 0.10 -10.64
CA ALA A 13 3.48 0.31 -9.28
C ALA A 13 2.11 -0.35 -9.03
N VAL A 14 1.16 -0.19 -9.96
CA VAL A 14 -0.17 -0.81 -9.86
C VAL A 14 -0.07 -2.34 -9.89
N VAL A 15 0.67 -2.91 -10.84
CA VAL A 15 0.82 -4.37 -10.96
C VAL A 15 1.47 -4.96 -9.71
N VAL A 16 2.58 -4.38 -9.24
CA VAL A 16 3.28 -4.86 -8.04
C VAL A 16 2.38 -4.70 -6.80
N SER A 17 1.65 -3.59 -6.69
CA SER A 17 0.71 -3.38 -5.57
C SER A 17 -0.41 -4.43 -5.53
N ALA A 18 -0.93 -4.83 -6.69
CA ALA A 18 -1.97 -5.85 -6.81
C ALA A 18 -1.42 -7.25 -6.46
N LEU A 19 -0.19 -7.56 -6.87
CA LEU A 19 0.49 -8.81 -6.49
C LEU A 19 0.70 -8.89 -4.97
N VAL A 20 1.10 -7.78 -4.34
CA VAL A 20 1.21 -7.71 -2.87
C VAL A 20 -0.13 -7.97 -2.20
N LEU A 21 -1.21 -7.36 -2.70
CA LEU A 21 -2.55 -7.56 -2.15
C LEU A 21 -3.01 -9.02 -2.30
N ALA A 22 -2.77 -9.63 -3.46
CA ALA A 22 -3.05 -11.05 -3.68
C ALA A 22 -2.24 -11.95 -2.73
N GLY A 23 -0.96 -11.62 -2.51
CA GLY A 23 -0.09 -12.32 -1.56
C GLY A 23 -0.62 -12.21 -0.11
N CYS A 24 -1.06 -11.01 0.30
CA CYS A 24 -1.64 -10.80 1.63
C CYS A 24 -2.95 -11.59 1.82
N ILE A 25 -3.80 -11.65 0.80
CA ILE A 25 -5.01 -12.48 0.82
C ILE A 25 -4.64 -13.96 0.96
N TYR A 26 -3.67 -14.45 0.18
CA TYR A 26 -3.22 -15.83 0.26
C TYR A 26 -2.72 -16.18 1.66
N LEU A 27 -1.87 -15.32 2.25
CA LEU A 27 -1.38 -15.52 3.62
C LEU A 27 -2.53 -15.59 4.63
N LEU A 28 -3.53 -14.71 4.53
CA LEU A 28 -4.67 -14.76 5.44
C LEU A 28 -5.46 -16.06 5.28
N VAL A 29 -5.76 -16.48 4.05
CA VAL A 29 -6.57 -17.68 3.80
C VAL A 29 -5.86 -18.95 4.26
N GLU A 30 -4.55 -19.05 4.05
CA GLU A 30 -3.76 -20.23 4.42
C GLU A 30 -3.53 -20.32 5.94
N TYR A 31 -3.24 -19.21 6.60
CA TYR A 31 -2.92 -19.18 8.04
C TYR A 31 -4.13 -18.84 8.93
N SER A 32 -5.33 -18.68 8.37
CA SER A 32 -6.56 -18.53 9.15
C SER A 32 -6.89 -19.81 9.90
N HIS A 33 -7.30 -19.69 11.16
CA HIS A 33 -7.82 -20.81 11.93
C HIS A 33 -9.06 -21.40 11.24
N PRO A 34 -9.23 -22.75 11.20
CA PRO A 34 -10.36 -23.39 10.52
C PRO A 34 -11.73 -23.02 11.09
N GLU A 35 -11.81 -22.70 12.39
CA GLU A 35 -13.07 -22.30 13.04
C GLU A 35 -13.52 -20.89 12.62
N ASP A 36 -12.57 -20.01 12.29
CA ASP A 36 -12.86 -18.64 11.88
C ASP A 36 -13.12 -18.50 10.38
N ARG A 37 -13.09 -19.57 9.59
CA ARG A 37 -13.01 -19.50 8.12
C ARG A 37 -14.10 -18.65 7.47
N ASN A 38 -15.31 -18.61 8.03
CA ASN A 38 -16.45 -17.87 7.48
C ASN A 38 -17.05 -16.82 8.45
N GLN A 39 -16.31 -16.47 9.51
CA GLN A 39 -16.72 -15.50 10.53
C GLN A 39 -15.75 -14.29 10.54
N ALA A 40 -16.11 -13.21 11.24
CA ALA A 40 -15.30 -12.00 11.44
C ALA A 40 -14.68 -11.37 10.16
N TRP A 41 -15.51 -11.12 9.15
CA TRP A 41 -15.10 -10.51 7.87
C TRP A 41 -14.47 -9.11 8.01
N PHE A 42 -14.97 -8.28 8.93
CA PHE A 42 -14.45 -6.92 9.12
C PHE A 42 -12.98 -6.92 9.58
N PRO A 43 -12.60 -7.62 10.67
CA PRO A 43 -11.20 -7.76 11.06
C PRO A 43 -10.28 -8.29 9.94
N LYS A 44 -10.73 -9.27 9.18
CA LYS A 44 -9.95 -9.83 8.06
C LYS A 44 -9.63 -8.81 6.98
N ILE A 45 -10.59 -7.99 6.59
CA ILE A 45 -10.38 -6.91 5.61
C ILE A 45 -9.33 -5.93 6.14
N MET A 46 -9.40 -5.58 7.43
CA MET A 46 -8.45 -4.65 8.04
C MET A 46 -7.04 -5.22 8.12
N VAL A 47 -6.89 -6.50 8.43
CA VAL A 47 -5.59 -7.19 8.43
C VAL A 47 -4.98 -7.22 7.02
N ILE A 48 -5.76 -7.58 6.00
CA ILE A 48 -5.28 -7.59 4.60
C ILE A 48 -4.82 -6.20 4.20
N PHE A 49 -5.62 -5.18 4.53
CA PHE A 49 -5.32 -3.79 4.19
C PHE A 49 -4.07 -3.28 4.93
N SER A 50 -3.94 -3.55 6.23
CA SER A 50 -2.78 -3.10 7.02
C SER A 50 -1.49 -3.79 6.60
N MET A 51 -1.53 -5.09 6.33
CA MET A 51 -0.37 -5.83 5.79
C MET A 51 0.04 -5.28 4.42
N SER A 52 -0.94 -5.07 3.53
CA SER A 52 -0.68 -4.51 2.20
C SER A 52 -0.05 -3.11 2.31
N LEU A 53 -0.60 -2.24 3.16
CA LEU A 53 -0.09 -0.87 3.35
C LEU A 53 1.35 -0.86 3.90
N ALA A 54 1.66 -1.75 4.85
CA ALA A 54 3.01 -1.88 5.39
C ALA A 54 4.02 -2.26 4.29
N ILE A 55 3.67 -3.23 3.44
CA ILE A 55 4.53 -3.64 2.32
C ILE A 55 4.64 -2.53 1.26
N TRP A 56 3.52 -1.86 0.93
CA TRP A 56 3.54 -0.73 0.00
C TRP A 56 4.43 0.42 0.48
N THR A 57 4.50 0.64 1.80
CA THR A 57 5.40 1.64 2.39
C THR A 57 6.88 1.32 2.10
N VAL A 58 7.26 0.03 2.07
CA VAL A 58 8.61 -0.39 1.67
C VAL A 58 8.81 -0.23 0.16
N LEU A 59 7.80 -0.54 -0.65
CA LEU A 59 7.87 -0.39 -2.11
C LEU A 59 7.91 1.07 -2.58
N MET A 60 7.53 2.02 -1.73
CA MET A 60 7.72 3.45 -2.00
C MET A 60 9.20 3.83 -2.16
N PHE A 61 10.14 3.16 -1.48
CA PHE A 61 11.57 3.48 -1.59
C PHE A 61 12.13 3.30 -3.01
N PRO A 62 12.01 2.12 -3.65
CA PRO A 62 12.50 1.96 -5.02
C PRO A 62 11.69 2.81 -6.03
N LEU A 63 10.41 3.07 -5.76
CA LEU A 63 9.60 3.99 -6.58
C LEU A 63 10.15 5.42 -6.52
N ASP A 64 10.56 5.89 -5.35
CA ASP A 64 11.16 7.21 -5.14
C ASP A 64 12.52 7.33 -5.85
N VAL A 65 13.37 6.31 -5.72
CA VAL A 65 14.65 6.25 -6.45
C VAL A 65 14.43 6.25 -7.97
N ALA A 66 13.47 5.48 -8.48
CA ALA A 66 13.17 5.46 -9.90
C ALA A 66 12.57 6.79 -10.39
N ASN A 67 11.74 7.45 -9.58
CA ASN A 67 11.15 8.74 -9.90
C ASN A 67 12.19 9.88 -9.95
N THR A 68 13.15 9.88 -9.03
CA THR A 68 14.24 10.86 -9.01
C THR A 68 15.24 10.64 -10.16
N GLN A 69 15.54 9.39 -10.50
CA GLN A 69 16.38 9.05 -11.65
C GLN A 69 15.78 9.51 -12.99
N ALA A 70 14.44 9.61 -13.10
CA ALA A 70 13.79 10.15 -14.29
C ALA A 70 14.08 11.65 -14.54
N CYS A 71 14.63 12.37 -13.55
CA CYS A 71 15.05 13.77 -13.63
C CYS A 71 16.58 13.98 -13.59
N ALA A 72 17.39 12.92 -13.71
CA ALA A 72 18.85 13.06 -13.67
C ALA A 72 19.37 13.94 -14.83
N GLU A 73 20.37 14.81 -14.54
CA GLU A 73 20.89 15.85 -15.47
C GLU A 73 21.41 15.30 -16.81
N ASN A 74 21.67 14.00 -16.88
CA ASN A 74 22.15 13.29 -18.06
C ASN A 74 21.02 12.74 -18.96
N ILE A 75 19.75 12.99 -18.66
CA ILE A 75 18.58 12.51 -19.40
C ILE A 75 17.78 13.69 -19.96
N SER A 76 17.11 13.48 -21.11
CA SER A 76 16.29 14.50 -21.78
C SER A 76 15.37 15.27 -20.80
N PRO A 77 15.37 16.62 -20.81
CA PRO A 77 14.53 17.45 -19.92
C PRO A 77 13.03 17.15 -20.00
N SER A 78 12.58 16.56 -21.11
CA SER A 78 11.20 16.12 -21.31
C SER A 78 10.77 15.00 -20.35
N ALA A 79 11.69 14.17 -19.86
CA ALA A 79 11.39 13.08 -18.92
C ALA A 79 11.04 13.61 -17.52
N CYS A 80 11.67 14.71 -17.10
CA CYS A 80 11.46 15.28 -15.77
C CYS A 80 10.08 15.94 -15.60
N THR A 81 9.42 16.31 -16.71
CA THR A 81 8.09 16.92 -16.70
C THR A 81 6.99 15.93 -16.27
N TYR A 82 7.26 14.63 -16.31
CA TYR A 82 6.27 13.57 -16.10
C TYR A 82 6.49 12.77 -14.80
N THR A 83 7.21 13.32 -13.83
CA THR A 83 7.46 12.66 -12.53
C THR A 83 6.21 12.59 -11.67
N LEU A 84 6.16 11.59 -10.78
CA LEU A 84 5.12 11.48 -9.76
C LEU A 84 5.37 12.44 -8.59
N PRO A 85 4.30 12.97 -7.96
CA PRO A 85 4.40 13.83 -6.79
C PRO A 85 4.72 13.02 -5.52
N MET A 86 5.97 12.58 -5.37
CA MET A 86 6.40 11.66 -4.31
C MET A 86 6.16 12.20 -2.90
N THR A 87 6.33 13.51 -2.65
CA THR A 87 6.07 14.11 -1.34
C THR A 87 4.61 13.91 -0.90
N GLN A 88 3.66 14.07 -1.82
CA GLN A 88 2.23 13.88 -1.53
C GLN A 88 1.92 12.41 -1.26
N LEU A 89 2.54 11.49 -2.02
CA LEU A 89 2.40 10.05 -1.81
C LEU A 89 2.96 9.62 -0.44
N TRP A 90 4.12 10.15 -0.04
CA TRP A 90 4.72 9.87 1.27
C TRP A 90 3.83 10.35 2.41
N TYR A 91 3.29 11.57 2.32
CA TYR A 91 2.33 12.05 3.31
C TYR A 91 1.08 11.18 3.38
N ALA A 92 0.51 10.79 2.24
CA ALA A 92 -0.65 9.92 2.20
C ALA A 92 -0.39 8.56 2.88
N VAL A 93 0.73 7.91 2.58
CA VAL A 93 1.10 6.61 3.16
C VAL A 93 1.38 6.73 4.66
N PHE A 94 2.11 7.75 5.11
CA PHE A 94 2.39 7.92 6.54
C PHE A 94 1.16 8.27 7.36
N ILE A 95 0.28 9.14 6.85
CA ILE A 95 -0.98 9.46 7.52
C ILE A 95 -1.87 8.20 7.58
N ALA A 96 -1.97 7.45 6.49
CA ALA A 96 -2.75 6.20 6.48
C ALA A 96 -2.22 5.17 7.50
N ASN A 97 -0.90 5.01 7.60
CA ASN A 97 -0.29 4.14 8.61
C ASN A 97 -0.59 4.60 10.03
N LEU A 98 -0.45 5.91 10.30
CA LEU A 98 -0.75 6.48 11.62
C LEU A 98 -2.20 6.22 12.02
N VAL A 99 -3.14 6.49 11.13
CA VAL A 99 -4.58 6.30 11.39
C VAL A 99 -4.89 4.81 11.61
N LEU A 100 -4.33 3.91 10.79
CA LEU A 100 -4.54 2.47 10.96
C LEU A 100 -4.01 1.97 12.30
N VAL A 101 -2.77 2.32 12.65
CA VAL A 101 -2.10 1.77 13.85
C VAL A 101 -2.71 2.32 15.13
N PHE A 102 -2.98 3.63 15.19
CA PHE A 102 -3.41 4.27 16.45
C PHE A 102 -4.91 4.37 16.63
N ALA A 103 -5.67 4.48 15.53
CA ALA A 103 -7.12 4.54 15.62
C ALA A 103 -7.71 3.18 15.28
N ILE A 104 -7.51 2.68 14.07
CA ILE A 104 -8.40 1.64 13.55
C ILE A 104 -8.11 0.24 14.12
N LEU A 105 -6.85 -0.21 14.10
CA LEU A 105 -6.46 -1.55 14.55
C LEU A 105 -6.84 -1.84 16.02
N PRO A 106 -6.65 -0.91 16.99
CA PRO A 106 -7.11 -1.11 18.36
C PRO A 106 -8.62 -1.33 18.46
N PHE A 107 -9.42 -0.54 17.73
CA PHE A 107 -10.88 -0.74 17.71
C PHE A 107 -11.26 -2.05 17.02
N THR A 108 -10.60 -2.41 15.91
CA THR A 108 -10.84 -3.68 15.22
C THR A 108 -10.54 -4.88 16.12
N MET A 109 -9.45 -4.84 16.89
CA MET A 109 -9.11 -5.88 17.86
C MET A 109 -10.16 -5.97 18.96
N PHE A 110 -10.55 -4.83 19.54
CA PHE A 110 -11.60 -4.78 20.56
C PHE A 110 -12.94 -5.35 20.07
N PHE A 111 -13.37 -4.99 18.85
CA PHE A 111 -14.61 -5.52 18.26
C PHE A 111 -14.51 -7.01 17.94
N TYR A 112 -13.34 -7.49 17.56
CA TYR A 112 -13.12 -8.92 17.31
C TYR A 112 -13.23 -9.73 18.61
N GLU A 113 -12.57 -9.28 19.68
CA GLU A 113 -12.61 -9.94 20.99
C GLU A 113 -14.02 -9.91 21.59
N ALA A 114 -14.76 -8.82 21.44
CA ALA A 114 -16.12 -8.68 21.96
C ALA A 114 -17.17 -9.54 21.24
N ASP A 115 -16.93 -9.96 19.99
CA ASP A 115 -17.82 -10.85 19.23
C ASP A 115 -17.48 -12.34 19.47
N SER A 116 -16.30 -12.63 20.02
CA SER A 116 -15.84 -13.98 20.37
C SER A 116 -16.20 -14.46 21.78
N ASP A 117 -16.80 -13.58 22.61
CA ASP A 117 -17.40 -13.90 23.93
C ASP A 117 -18.88 -14.29 23.79
#